data_AF-A0A350DCJ0-F1
#
_entry.id   AF-A0A350DCJ0-F1
#
_cell.length_a   1.000
_cell.length_b   1.000
_cell.length_c   1.000
_cell.angle_alpha   90.00
_cell.angle_beta   90.00
_cell.angle_gamma   90.00
#
_symmetry.space_group_name_H-M   'P 1'
#
loop_
_entity.id
_entity.type
_entity.pdbx_description
1 polymer ?
#
loop_
_entity_poly.entity_id
_entity_poly.type
_entity_poly.pdbx_seq_one_letter_code
_entity_poly.pdbx_strand_id
1 'polypeptide(L)'
;LGWLERFYASRWGTPAARSDGEPQRLVVLGMGKLGAGELNLSSDIDLIFAFPEKGETEGGRKPLEHQEYFTKLGQRLIAALDAMTADGFVFRVDMRLRPLGDGGPLVGSFSMLSSYYQDQGREWERYAMLKARPVAGDIDAGQELLASLRPFVYRRYLDFGAIESLRELKAMINREVKRKGMQSNIKLGPGGIR
;
A
#
# COMPACT_ATOMS: atom_id res chain seq x y z
N LEU A 1 -14.12 -5.27 2.47
CA LEU A 1 -13.75 -4.52 3.69
C LEU A 1 -14.94 -4.24 4.61
N GLY A 2 -15.95 -3.46 4.20
CA GLY A 2 -17.10 -3.13 5.07
C GLY A 2 -17.83 -4.33 5.70
N TRP A 3 -17.90 -5.45 4.98
CA TRP A 3 -18.42 -6.70 5.53
C TRP A 3 -17.56 -7.23 6.69
N LEU A 4 -16.23 -7.22 6.55
CA LEU A 4 -15.29 -7.72 7.58
C LEU A 4 -15.35 -6.86 8.84
N GLU A 5 -15.40 -5.54 8.69
CA GLU A 5 -15.54 -4.61 9.82
C GLU A 5 -16.80 -4.93 10.63
N ARG A 6 -17.95 -5.06 9.96
CA ARG A 6 -19.22 -5.44 10.63
C ARG A 6 -19.18 -6.84 11.24
N PHE A 7 -18.61 -7.81 10.52
CA PHE A 7 -18.54 -9.19 10.96
C PHE A 7 -17.71 -9.35 12.25
N TYR A 8 -16.60 -8.62 12.36
CA TYR A 8 -15.72 -8.69 13.52
C TYR A 8 -16.03 -7.68 14.64
N ALA A 9 -16.91 -6.70 14.40
CA ALA A 9 -17.22 -5.64 15.36
C ALA A 9 -17.63 -6.17 16.75
N SER A 10 -18.48 -7.21 16.82
CA SER A 10 -18.91 -7.78 18.11
C SER A 10 -17.77 -8.46 18.91
N ARG A 11 -16.69 -8.85 18.23
CA ARG A 11 -15.54 -9.52 18.85
C ARG A 11 -14.42 -8.54 19.16
N TRP A 12 -14.10 -7.66 18.22
CA TRP A 12 -12.93 -6.78 18.25
C TRP A 12 -13.27 -5.33 18.58
N GLY A 13 -14.55 -4.97 18.59
CA GLY A 13 -14.96 -3.58 18.71
C GLY A 13 -14.73 -2.80 17.42
N THR A 14 -14.83 -1.48 17.53
CA THR A 14 -14.49 -0.52 16.47
C THR A 14 -13.35 0.37 16.95
N PRO A 15 -12.45 0.82 16.06
CA PRO A 15 -11.40 1.79 16.43
C PRO A 15 -12.01 3.02 17.10
N ALA A 16 -11.39 3.51 18.18
CA ALA A 16 -11.77 4.79 18.77
C ALA A 16 -11.64 5.91 17.72
N ALA A 17 -12.45 6.96 17.86
CA ALA A 17 -12.37 8.12 16.97
C ALA A 17 -10.98 8.77 17.01
N ARG A 18 -10.65 9.51 15.96
CA ARG A 18 -9.48 10.39 15.91
C ARG A 18 -9.63 11.53 16.93
N SER A 19 -8.54 12.23 17.18
CA SER A 19 -8.50 13.40 18.04
C SER A 19 -9.47 14.53 17.65
N ASP A 20 -9.86 14.62 16.37
CA ASP A 20 -10.86 15.55 15.85
C ASP A 20 -12.31 15.04 15.97
N GLY A 21 -12.51 13.84 16.49
CA GLY A 21 -13.82 13.19 16.67
C GLY A 21 -14.29 12.37 15.48
N GLU A 22 -13.57 12.37 14.35
CA GLU A 22 -13.95 11.59 13.18
C GLU A 22 -13.65 10.08 13.37
N PRO A 23 -14.52 9.18 12.89
CA PRO A 23 -14.27 7.75 12.98
C PRO A 23 -13.07 7.37 12.10
N GLN A 24 -12.18 6.51 12.60
CA GLN A 24 -11.06 6.00 11.80
C GLN A 24 -11.30 4.57 11.32
N ARG A 25 -10.97 4.33 10.05
CA ARG A 25 -11.06 3.00 9.42
C ARG A 25 -9.74 2.66 8.74
N LEU A 26 -9.64 1.42 8.29
CA LEU A 26 -8.47 0.97 7.52
C LEU A 26 -8.41 1.79 6.23
N VAL A 27 -7.25 2.34 5.91
CA VAL A 27 -6.96 2.94 4.60
C VAL A 27 -6.31 1.89 3.73
N VAL A 28 -6.84 1.70 2.52
CA VAL A 28 -6.25 0.81 1.51
C VAL A 28 -5.78 1.65 0.33
N LEU A 29 -4.47 1.73 0.15
CA LEU A 29 -3.85 2.33 -1.02
C LEU A 29 -3.62 1.24 -2.08
N GLY A 30 -4.19 1.44 -3.26
CA GLY A 30 -3.84 0.70 -4.46
C GLY A 30 -2.57 1.29 -5.06
N MET A 31 -1.64 0.42 -5.41
CA MET A 31 -0.34 0.79 -5.98
C MET A 31 -0.25 0.33 -7.43
N GLY A 32 0.81 0.77 -8.12
CA GLY A 32 1.14 0.29 -9.45
C GLY A 32 -0.05 0.41 -10.43
N LYS A 33 -0.42 -0.70 -11.05
CA LYS A 33 -1.52 -0.73 -12.04
C LYS A 33 -2.88 -0.47 -11.42
N LEU A 34 -3.15 -1.00 -10.22
CA LEU A 34 -4.42 -0.78 -9.53
C LEU A 34 -4.61 0.71 -9.19
N GLY A 35 -3.56 1.33 -8.65
CA GLY A 35 -3.60 2.75 -8.30
C GLY A 35 -3.68 3.67 -9.52
N ALA A 36 -3.04 3.29 -10.64
CA ALA A 36 -3.12 4.03 -11.90
C ALA A 36 -4.39 3.76 -12.74
N GLY A 37 -5.23 2.79 -12.36
CA GLY A 37 -6.41 2.41 -13.16
C GLY A 37 -6.09 1.63 -14.44
N GLU A 38 -4.95 0.93 -14.46
CA GLU A 38 -4.40 0.20 -15.62
C GLU A 38 -4.34 -1.32 -15.37
N LEU A 39 -5.32 -1.88 -14.66
CA LEU A 39 -5.35 -3.32 -14.35
C LEU A 39 -5.52 -4.15 -15.63
N ASN A 40 -4.73 -5.24 -15.74
CA ASN A 40 -4.94 -6.27 -16.76
C ASN A 40 -5.74 -7.44 -16.17
N LEU A 41 -6.35 -8.25 -17.04
CA LEU A 41 -7.18 -9.42 -16.72
C LEU A 41 -6.60 -10.39 -15.66
N SER A 42 -5.27 -10.58 -15.61
CA SER A 42 -4.60 -11.51 -14.67
C SER A 42 -3.54 -10.80 -13.84
N SER A 43 -3.82 -9.56 -13.42
CA SER A 43 -2.89 -8.78 -12.58
C SER A 43 -3.09 -9.08 -11.11
N ASP A 44 -1.98 -9.12 -10.38
CA ASP A 44 -1.99 -9.02 -8.93
C ASP A 44 -2.39 -7.60 -8.55
N ILE A 45 -2.96 -7.45 -7.35
CA ILE A 45 -3.25 -6.13 -6.79
C ILE A 45 -2.19 -5.77 -5.74
N ASP A 46 -1.41 -4.75 -6.06
CA ASP A 46 -0.41 -4.19 -5.16
C ASP A 46 -1.10 -3.27 -4.14
N LEU A 47 -1.01 -3.57 -2.85
CA LEU A 47 -1.68 -2.81 -1.78
C LEU A 47 -0.71 -2.34 -0.70
N ILE A 48 -1.01 -1.18 -0.12
CA ILE A 48 -0.45 -0.71 1.15
C ILE A 48 -1.61 -0.41 2.10
N PHE A 49 -1.50 -0.87 3.34
CA PHE A 49 -2.49 -0.60 4.38
C PHE A 49 -1.98 0.44 5.37
N ALA A 50 -2.85 1.36 5.74
CA ALA A 50 -2.55 2.41 6.70
C ALA A 50 -3.72 2.67 7.66
N PHE A 51 -3.45 3.38 8.75
CA PHE A 51 -4.47 3.95 9.62
C PHE A 51 -4.01 5.30 10.20
N PRO A 52 -4.92 6.21 10.57
CA PRO A 52 -4.55 7.57 10.94
C PRO A 52 -3.80 7.67 12.28
N GLU A 53 -4.46 7.28 13.38
CA GLU A 53 -4.00 7.57 14.73
C GLU A 53 -3.89 6.29 15.58
N LYS A 54 -2.94 6.29 16.52
CA LYS A 54 -2.83 5.22 17.51
C LYS A 54 -3.94 5.37 18.56
N GLY A 55 -4.31 4.28 19.19
CA GLY A 55 -5.40 4.21 20.15
C GLY A 55 -5.85 2.78 20.33
N GLU A 56 -7.00 2.59 20.98
CA GLU A 56 -7.58 1.27 21.20
C GLU A 56 -9.01 1.19 20.66
N THR A 57 -9.44 -0.02 20.32
CA THR A 57 -10.83 -0.28 19.94
C THR A 57 -11.78 -0.25 21.12
N GLU A 58 -13.01 0.19 20.88
CA GLU A 58 -14.10 0.24 21.86
C GLU A 58 -15.24 -0.72 21.50
N GLY A 59 -16.00 -1.18 22.51
CA GLY A 59 -17.20 -2.02 22.29
C GLY A 59 -16.93 -3.49 21.93
N GLY A 60 -15.67 -3.92 21.93
CA GLY A 60 -15.26 -5.32 21.73
C GLY A 60 -15.27 -6.13 23.02
N ARG A 61 -14.89 -7.43 22.93
CA ARG A 61 -14.72 -8.29 24.12
C ARG A 61 -13.62 -7.81 25.06
N LYS A 62 -12.60 -7.17 24.49
CA LYS A 62 -11.52 -6.46 25.18
C LYS A 62 -10.97 -5.37 24.23
N PRO A 63 -10.39 -4.28 24.76
CA PRO A 63 -9.66 -3.33 23.95
C PRO A 63 -8.53 -4.01 23.18
N LEU A 64 -8.35 -3.59 21.93
CA LEU A 64 -7.22 -3.95 21.08
C LEU A 64 -6.55 -2.66 20.64
N GLU A 65 -5.23 -2.62 20.73
CA GLU A 65 -4.42 -1.58 20.10
C GLU A 65 -4.77 -1.48 18.62
N HIS A 66 -4.89 -0.26 18.07
CA HIS A 66 -5.22 -0.01 16.66
C HIS A 66 -4.26 -0.76 15.73
N GLN A 67 -2.97 -0.80 16.06
CA GLN A 67 -1.98 -1.57 15.32
C GLN A 67 -2.35 -3.07 15.24
N GLU A 68 -2.79 -3.66 16.35
CA GLU A 68 -3.23 -5.07 16.40
C GLU A 68 -4.54 -5.25 15.62
N TYR A 69 -5.52 -4.40 15.85
CA TYR A 69 -6.83 -4.43 15.18
C TYR A 69 -6.69 -4.35 13.66
N PHE A 70 -6.02 -3.31 13.15
CA PHE A 70 -5.88 -3.10 11.72
C PHE A 70 -5.00 -4.16 11.06
N THR A 71 -3.98 -4.67 11.76
CA THR A 71 -3.20 -5.82 11.26
C THR A 71 -4.07 -7.05 11.08
N LYS A 72 -4.90 -7.39 12.08
CA LYS A 72 -5.85 -8.52 11.97
C LYS A 72 -6.86 -8.29 10.84
N LEU A 73 -7.43 -7.09 10.74
CA LEU A 73 -8.38 -6.75 9.69
C LEU A 73 -7.76 -6.85 8.30
N GLY A 74 -6.52 -6.35 8.13
CA GLY A 74 -5.74 -6.45 6.90
C GLY A 74 -5.46 -7.90 6.50
N GLN A 75 -5.05 -8.76 7.45
CA GLN A 75 -4.87 -10.19 7.21
C GLN A 75 -6.17 -10.87 6.75
N ARG A 76 -7.31 -10.53 7.35
CA ARG A 76 -8.62 -11.05 6.93
C ARG A 76 -9.04 -10.55 5.57
N LEU A 77 -8.71 -9.30 5.23
CA LEU A 77 -8.96 -8.74 3.91
C LEU A 77 -8.14 -9.46 2.84
N ILE A 78 -6.84 -9.68 3.09
CA ILE A 78 -5.98 -10.45 2.17
C ILE A 78 -6.53 -11.86 1.99
N ALA A 79 -6.83 -12.56 3.09
CA ALA A 79 -7.39 -13.91 3.02
C ALA A 79 -8.72 -13.96 2.24
N ALA A 80 -9.59 -12.97 2.41
CA ALA A 80 -10.86 -12.91 1.67
C ALA A 80 -10.69 -12.66 0.16
N LEU A 81 -9.55 -12.09 -0.26
CA LEU A 81 -9.27 -11.78 -1.67
C LEU A 81 -8.47 -12.90 -2.34
N ASP A 82 -7.48 -13.45 -1.64
CA ASP A 82 -6.44 -14.32 -2.20
C ASP A 82 -6.68 -15.81 -1.93
N ALA A 83 -7.57 -16.17 -0.98
CA ALA A 83 -7.83 -17.56 -0.67
C ALA A 83 -8.44 -18.30 -1.88
N MET A 84 -7.84 -19.44 -2.22
CA MET A 84 -8.37 -20.36 -3.20
C MET A 84 -9.59 -21.10 -2.63
N THR A 85 -10.72 -20.96 -3.30
CA THR A 85 -11.98 -21.66 -3.00
C THR A 85 -12.36 -22.59 -4.16
N ALA A 86 -13.50 -23.27 -4.06
CA ALA A 86 -14.04 -24.06 -5.18
C ALA A 86 -14.30 -23.21 -6.43
N ASP A 87 -14.58 -21.91 -6.25
CA ASP A 87 -14.82 -20.95 -7.32
C ASP A 87 -13.55 -20.20 -7.76
N GLY A 88 -12.38 -20.60 -7.26
CA GLY A 88 -11.11 -19.90 -7.47
C GLY A 88 -10.83 -18.85 -6.40
N PHE A 89 -10.11 -17.79 -6.76
CA PHE A 89 -9.76 -16.65 -5.91
C PHE A 89 -10.27 -15.35 -6.54
N VAL A 90 -10.37 -14.26 -5.76
CA VAL A 90 -10.82 -12.96 -6.27
C VAL A 90 -9.65 -12.21 -6.91
N PHE A 91 -8.60 -11.94 -6.14
CA PHE A 91 -7.33 -11.37 -6.62
C PHE A 91 -6.16 -11.89 -5.80
N ARG A 92 -5.03 -12.16 -6.47
CA ARG A 92 -3.75 -12.32 -5.79
C ARG A 92 -3.32 -10.96 -5.24
N VAL A 93 -2.96 -10.91 -3.97
CA VAL A 93 -2.58 -9.66 -3.29
C VAL A 93 -1.08 -9.59 -3.11
N ASP A 94 -0.46 -8.49 -3.54
CA ASP A 94 0.96 -8.22 -3.32
C ASP A 94 1.13 -7.06 -2.33
N MET A 95 1.82 -7.31 -1.22
CA MET A 95 2.06 -6.34 -0.15
C MET A 95 3.52 -5.83 -0.13
N ARG A 96 4.36 -6.20 -1.11
CA ARG A 96 5.81 -5.95 -1.06
C ARG A 96 6.21 -4.49 -1.24
N LEU A 97 5.31 -3.65 -1.75
CA LEU A 97 5.54 -2.21 -1.92
C LEU A 97 5.36 -1.41 -0.61
N ARG A 98 4.90 -2.04 0.47
CA ARG A 98 4.81 -1.37 1.77
C ARG A 98 6.20 -1.06 2.33
N PRO A 99 6.35 -0.04 3.21
CA PRO A 99 7.60 0.25 3.89
C PRO A 99 8.28 -0.98 4.49
N LEU A 100 9.60 -1.09 4.29
CA LEU A 100 10.42 -2.24 4.70
C LEU A 100 10.03 -3.59 4.03
N GLY A 101 9.14 -3.58 3.04
CA GLY A 101 8.71 -4.77 2.30
C GLY A 101 8.21 -5.88 3.22
N ASP A 102 8.64 -7.12 2.97
CA ASP A 102 8.21 -8.29 3.75
C ASP A 102 8.66 -8.28 5.21
N GLY A 103 9.74 -7.54 5.54
CA GLY A 103 10.22 -7.36 6.91
C GLY A 103 9.47 -6.26 7.69
N GLY A 104 8.61 -5.49 7.02
CA GLY A 104 7.85 -4.40 7.61
C GLY A 104 6.51 -4.82 8.21
N PRO A 105 5.91 -3.96 9.06
CA PRO A 105 4.55 -4.17 9.54
C PRO A 105 3.57 -4.24 8.36
N LEU A 106 2.52 -5.05 8.49
CA LEU A 106 1.52 -5.19 7.43
C LEU A 106 0.73 -3.89 7.21
N VAL A 107 0.53 -3.13 8.28
CA VAL A 107 -0.22 -1.87 8.32
C VAL A 107 0.62 -0.83 9.05
N GLY A 108 0.76 0.38 8.48
CA GLY A 108 1.47 1.49 9.13
C GLY A 108 0.52 2.58 9.66
N SER A 109 0.81 3.15 10.82
CA SER A 109 0.15 4.40 11.23
C SER A 109 0.63 5.55 10.33
N PHE A 110 -0.17 6.61 10.15
CA PHE A 110 0.25 7.76 9.34
C PHE A 110 1.57 8.35 9.84
N SER A 111 1.72 8.48 11.17
CA SER A 111 2.97 8.92 11.78
C SER A 111 4.17 8.04 11.42
N MET A 112 4.01 6.71 11.43
CA MET A 112 5.07 5.77 11.04
C MET A 112 5.42 5.89 9.56
N LEU A 113 4.41 5.97 8.69
CA LEU A 113 4.61 6.07 7.25
C LEU A 113 5.30 7.39 6.88
N SER A 114 4.86 8.51 7.47
CA SER A 114 5.47 9.81 7.25
C SER A 114 6.92 9.84 7.70
N SER A 115 7.23 9.35 8.90
CA SER A 115 8.62 9.24 9.36
C SER A 115 9.47 8.34 8.46
N TYR A 116 8.95 7.17 8.05
CA TYR A 116 9.68 6.27 7.16
C TYR A 116 10.01 6.93 5.82
N TYR A 117 9.03 7.52 5.15
CA TYR A 117 9.26 8.12 3.84
C TYR A 117 10.12 9.38 3.91
N GLN A 118 10.05 10.13 5.02
CA GLN A 118 10.91 11.27 5.25
C GLN A 118 12.37 10.87 5.46
N ASP A 119 12.63 9.88 6.32
CA ASP A 119 13.98 9.60 6.80
C ASP A 119 14.69 8.46 6.04
N GLN A 120 13.93 7.48 5.54
CA GLN A 120 14.46 6.21 4.99
C GLN A 120 13.95 5.92 3.57
N GLY A 121 13.03 6.74 3.05
CA GLY A 121 12.39 6.51 1.77
C GLY A 121 13.38 6.50 0.61
N ARG A 122 13.42 5.38 -0.10
CA ARG A 122 14.35 5.11 -1.21
C ARG A 122 13.86 5.73 -2.51
N GLU A 123 14.79 5.96 -3.43
CA GLU A 123 14.48 6.58 -4.74
C GLU A 123 13.43 5.80 -5.53
N TRP A 124 13.51 4.47 -5.54
CA TRP A 124 12.54 3.63 -6.23
C TRP A 124 11.13 3.72 -5.63
N GLU A 125 11.01 3.95 -4.32
CA GLU A 125 9.73 4.08 -3.62
C GLU A 125 9.01 5.36 -4.04
N ARG A 126 9.75 6.44 -4.35
CA ARG A 126 9.15 7.67 -4.91
C ARG A 126 8.42 7.38 -6.21
N TYR A 127 9.04 6.58 -7.10
CA TYR A 127 8.41 6.16 -8.35
C TYR A 127 7.20 5.26 -8.13
N ALA A 128 7.24 4.36 -7.15
CA ALA A 128 6.09 3.53 -6.81
C ALA A 128 4.91 4.37 -6.30
N MET A 129 5.19 5.37 -5.45
CA MET A 129 4.19 6.25 -4.85
C MET A 129 3.52 7.20 -5.85
N LEU A 130 4.11 7.47 -7.02
CA LEU A 130 3.46 8.23 -8.09
C LEU A 130 2.12 7.63 -8.53
N LYS A 131 1.99 6.30 -8.41
CA LYS A 131 0.76 5.57 -8.77
C LYS A 131 -0.07 5.21 -7.54
N ALA A 132 0.25 5.70 -6.35
CA ALA A 132 -0.54 5.42 -5.15
C ALA A 132 -1.89 6.13 -5.21
N ARG A 133 -2.97 5.41 -4.89
CA ARG A 133 -4.32 5.96 -4.82
C ARG A 133 -5.15 5.27 -3.72
N PRO A 134 -5.95 5.96 -2.91
CA PRO A 134 -6.89 5.32 -2.00
C PRO A 134 -7.96 4.59 -2.82
N VAL A 135 -8.15 3.29 -2.57
CA VAL A 135 -9.08 2.45 -3.35
C VAL A 135 -10.17 1.80 -2.52
N ALA A 136 -9.99 1.71 -1.19
CA ALA A 136 -11.00 1.18 -0.29
C ALA A 136 -10.78 1.67 1.14
N GLY A 137 -11.81 1.52 1.97
CA GLY A 137 -11.77 1.88 3.38
C GLY A 137 -12.05 3.36 3.58
N ASP A 138 -11.20 4.05 4.31
CA ASP A 138 -11.26 5.49 4.47
C ASP A 138 -10.53 6.20 3.32
N ILE A 139 -11.31 6.69 2.36
CA ILE A 139 -10.78 7.34 1.15
C ILE A 139 -10.22 8.72 1.48
N ASP A 140 -10.90 9.49 2.33
CA ASP A 140 -10.53 10.86 2.66
C ASP A 140 -9.25 10.88 3.51
N ALA A 141 -9.15 10.01 4.51
CA ALA A 141 -7.90 9.83 5.26
C ALA A 141 -6.76 9.32 4.35
N GLY A 142 -7.07 8.49 3.35
CA GLY A 142 -6.09 8.09 2.35
C GLY A 142 -5.56 9.26 1.51
N GLN A 143 -6.42 10.22 1.15
CA GLN A 143 -6.00 11.44 0.45
C GLN A 143 -5.17 12.34 1.36
N GLU A 144 -5.52 12.46 2.64
CA GLU A 144 -4.75 13.18 3.65
C GLU A 144 -3.32 12.60 3.78
N LEU A 145 -3.20 11.27 3.89
CA LEU A 145 -1.90 10.60 3.91
C LEU A 145 -1.09 10.92 2.66
N LEU A 146 -1.66 10.76 1.45
CA LEU A 146 -0.93 11.06 0.21
C LEU A 146 -0.54 12.53 0.08
N ALA A 147 -1.37 13.45 0.57
CA ALA A 147 -1.04 14.87 0.63
C ALA A 147 0.16 15.13 1.55
N SER A 148 0.22 14.48 2.71
CA SER A 148 1.37 14.57 3.63
C SER A 148 2.66 13.99 3.03
N LEU A 149 2.55 12.96 2.18
CA LEU A 149 3.68 12.32 1.51
C LEU A 149 4.10 13.03 0.22
N ARG A 150 3.37 14.08 -0.21
CA ARG A 150 3.66 14.83 -1.44
C ARG A 150 5.10 15.37 -1.51
N PRO A 151 5.72 15.89 -0.43
CA PRO A 151 7.12 16.33 -0.47
C PRO A 151 8.12 15.18 -0.70
N PHE A 152 7.78 13.96 -0.26
CA PHE A 152 8.54 12.77 -0.57
C PHE A 152 8.38 12.36 -2.05
N VAL A 153 7.16 12.36 -2.58
CA VAL A 153 6.93 11.93 -3.97
C VAL A 153 7.47 12.97 -4.97
N TYR A 154 7.15 14.24 -4.76
CA TYR A 154 7.49 15.35 -5.65
C TYR A 154 8.49 16.27 -4.97
N ARG A 155 9.78 16.00 -5.19
CA ARG A 155 10.84 16.85 -4.66
C ARG A 155 10.69 18.26 -5.21
N ARG A 156 10.90 19.25 -4.32
CA ARG A 156 10.93 20.66 -4.71
C ARG A 156 12.13 20.99 -5.61
N TYR A 157 13.24 20.30 -5.42
CA TYR A 157 14.48 20.48 -6.18
C TYR A 157 14.92 19.15 -6.80
N LEU A 158 15.30 19.22 -8.07
CA LEU A 158 15.91 18.11 -8.80
C LEU A 158 17.40 18.42 -8.95
N ASP A 159 18.23 17.56 -8.37
CA ASP A 159 19.68 17.59 -8.56
C ASP A 159 20.12 16.48 -9.52
N PHE A 160 21.41 16.51 -9.88
CA PHE A 160 21.99 15.48 -10.74
C PHE A 160 21.88 14.08 -10.13
N GLY A 161 21.98 13.95 -8.79
CA GLY A 161 21.88 12.67 -8.09
C GLY A 161 20.50 12.00 -8.25
N ALA A 162 19.42 12.78 -8.22
CA ALA A 162 18.07 12.29 -8.47
C ALA A 162 17.91 11.72 -9.90
N ILE A 163 18.49 12.40 -10.89
CA ILE A 163 18.46 11.98 -12.29
C ILE A 163 19.32 10.73 -12.51
N GLU A 164 20.49 10.64 -11.87
CA GLU A 164 21.34 9.46 -11.95
C GLU A 164 20.68 8.24 -11.31
N SER A 165 20.10 8.40 -10.13
CA SER A 165 19.35 7.33 -9.44
C SER A 165 18.24 6.74 -10.32
N LEU A 166 17.55 7.59 -11.09
CA LEU A 166 16.57 7.19 -12.10
C LEU A 166 17.16 6.32 -13.21
N ARG A 167 18.28 6.77 -13.77
CA ARG A 167 18.97 6.07 -14.85
C ARG A 167 19.49 4.72 -14.36
N GLU A 168 20.03 4.67 -13.14
CA GLU A 168 20.49 3.42 -12.52
C GLU A 168 19.35 2.44 -12.29
N LEU A 169 18.20 2.90 -11.80
CA LEU A 169 17.00 2.08 -11.64
C LEU A 169 16.57 1.48 -12.99
N LYS A 170 16.49 2.31 -14.03
CA LYS A 170 16.12 1.85 -15.39
C LYS A 170 17.14 0.87 -15.95
N ALA A 171 18.43 1.13 -15.76
CA ALA A 171 19.51 0.25 -16.20
C ALA A 171 19.45 -1.11 -15.47
N MET A 172 19.16 -1.12 -14.17
CA MET A 172 18.97 -2.34 -13.38
C MET A 172 17.81 -3.17 -13.91
N ILE A 173 16.65 -2.55 -14.18
CA ILE A 173 15.50 -3.22 -14.79
C ILE A 173 15.87 -3.83 -16.14
N ASN A 174 16.52 -3.07 -17.02
CA ASN A 174 16.89 -3.55 -18.35
C ASN A 174 17.90 -4.72 -18.30
N ARG A 175 18.88 -4.68 -17.38
CA ARG A 175 19.82 -5.79 -17.16
C ARG A 175 19.10 -7.06 -16.74
N GLU A 176 18.12 -6.93 -15.84
CA GLU A 176 17.31 -8.06 -15.37
C GLU A 176 16.49 -8.70 -16.50
N VAL A 177 15.91 -7.88 -17.38
CA VAL A 177 15.17 -8.36 -18.57
C VAL A 177 16.09 -9.11 -19.52
N LYS A 178 17.29 -8.56 -19.79
CA LYS A 178 18.29 -9.22 -20.64
C LYS A 178 18.73 -10.55 -20.03
N ARG A 179 18.99 -10.59 -18.72
CA ARG A 179 19.38 -11.82 -18.00
C ARG A 179 18.34 -12.93 -18.12
N LYS A 180 17.05 -12.58 -18.11
CA LYS A 180 15.94 -13.53 -18.24
C LYS A 180 15.53 -13.84 -19.69
N GLY A 181 16.26 -13.31 -20.68
CA GLY A 181 15.93 -13.52 -22.10
C GLY A 181 14.59 -12.92 -22.54
N MET A 182 14.01 -11.98 -21.78
CA MET A 182 12.66 -11.44 -22.01
C MET A 182 12.64 -10.24 -22.98
N GLN A 183 13.52 -10.22 -23.98
CA GLN A 183 13.70 -9.07 -24.86
C GLN A 183 12.49 -8.82 -25.77
N SER A 184 11.76 -9.88 -26.15
CA SER A 184 10.52 -9.81 -26.94
C SER A 184 9.26 -9.61 -26.07
N ASN A 185 9.41 -9.41 -24.74
CA ASN A 185 8.27 -9.26 -23.85
C ASN A 185 7.61 -7.88 -24.02
N ILE A 186 6.30 -7.85 -24.27
CA ILE A 186 5.53 -6.61 -24.49
C ILE A 186 5.63 -5.63 -23.30
N LYS A 187 5.73 -6.14 -22.06
CA LYS A 187 5.80 -5.31 -20.85
C LYS A 187 7.22 -4.86 -20.53
N LEU A 188 8.22 -5.73 -20.73
CA LEU A 188 9.55 -5.57 -20.17
C LEU A 188 10.66 -5.37 -21.22
N GLY A 189 10.42 -5.76 -22.46
CA GLY A 189 11.36 -5.63 -23.56
C GLY A 189 11.64 -4.16 -23.94
N PRO A 190 12.69 -3.90 -24.74
CA PRO A 190 12.98 -2.56 -25.24
C PRO A 190 11.77 -1.95 -25.97
N GLY A 191 11.40 -0.71 -25.61
CA GLY A 191 10.21 -0.04 -26.15
C GLY A 191 8.87 -0.54 -25.59
N GLY A 192 8.89 -1.45 -24.61
CA GLY A 192 7.70 -1.92 -23.90
C GLY A 192 7.13 -0.90 -22.92
N ILE A 193 6.06 -1.32 -22.23
CA ILE A 193 5.29 -0.44 -21.32
C ILE A 193 6.12 0.10 -20.14
N ARG A 194 7.16 -0.62 -19.69
CA ARG A 194 7.97 -0.29 -18.49
C ARG A 194 9.28 0.40 -18.83
#